data_AF-A0A0Q9IVE7-F1
#
_entry.id   AF-A0A0Q9IVE7-F1
#
_cell.length_a   1.000
_cell.length_b   1.000
_cell.length_c   1.000
_cell.angle_alpha   90.00
_cell.angle_beta   90.00
_cell.angle_gamma   90.00
#
_symmetry.space_group_name_H-M   'P 1'
#
loop_
_entity.id
_entity.type
_entity.pdbx_description
1 polymer ?
#
loop_
_entity_poly.entity_id
_entity_poly.type
_entity_poly.pdbx_seq_one_letter_code
_entity_poly.pdbx_strand_id
1 'polypeptide(L)'
;MTTFCLEHGISRETFYAIRRRAAMEGPAAALEPRSRRPNHSPGKLPEDIAAQAVAVWAALEQSGLDHGPISVHEKMRALGMEPVPSTASLVKHLSTHRKRKQP
;
A
#
# COMPACT_ATOMS: atom_id res chain seq x y z
N MET A 1 12.28 2.82 -37.50
CA MET A 1 11.49 2.90 -36.25
C MET A 1 10.56 4.09 -36.19
N THR A 2 10.96 5.28 -36.66
CA THR A 2 10.03 6.42 -36.78
C THR A 2 8.86 6.12 -37.73
N THR A 3 9.13 5.44 -38.85
CA THR A 3 8.12 4.99 -39.82
C THR A 3 7.07 4.07 -39.18
N PHE A 4 7.50 3.00 -38.49
CA PHE A 4 6.61 2.10 -37.74
C PHE A 4 5.71 2.84 -36.73
N CYS A 5 6.28 3.80 -35.98
CA CYS A 5 5.50 4.57 -35.01
C CYS A 5 4.41 5.43 -35.69
N LEU A 6 4.73 6.01 -36.85
CA LEU A 6 3.78 6.80 -37.64
C LEU A 6 2.69 5.92 -38.26
N GLU A 7 3.07 4.78 -38.84
CA GLU A 7 2.14 3.81 -39.46
C GLU A 7 1.14 3.24 -38.45
N HIS A 8 1.59 2.96 -37.22
CA HIS A 8 0.76 2.39 -36.16
C HIS A 8 0.16 3.42 -35.19
N GLY A 9 0.36 4.73 -35.43
CA GLY A 9 -0.23 5.80 -34.62
C GLY A 9 0.24 5.81 -33.15
N ILE A 10 1.44 5.31 -32.87
CA ILE A 10 2.02 5.28 -31.52
C ILE A 10 3.15 6.30 -31.37
N SER A 11 3.29 6.88 -30.19
CA SER A 11 4.45 7.71 -29.90
C SER A 11 5.71 6.84 -29.80
N ARG A 12 6.88 7.44 -30.09
CA ARG A 12 8.17 6.77 -29.90
C ARG A 12 8.40 6.36 -28.44
N GLU A 13 7.91 7.15 -27.49
CA GLU A 13 7.97 6.85 -26.05
C GLU A 13 7.19 5.57 -25.73
N THR A 14 5.95 5.46 -26.22
CA THR A 14 5.12 4.27 -26.06
C THR A 14 5.80 3.04 -26.66
N PHE A 15 6.39 3.16 -27.85
CA PHE A 15 7.14 2.07 -28.48
C PHE A 15 8.30 1.58 -27.58
N TYR A 16 9.13 2.49 -27.07
CA TYR A 16 10.24 2.10 -26.20
C TYR A 16 9.79 1.58 -24.84
N ALA A 17 8.67 2.07 -24.29
CA ALA A 17 8.07 1.54 -23.08
C ALA A 17 7.61 0.08 -23.27
N ILE A 18 6.91 -0.21 -24.37
CA ILE A 18 6.47 -1.58 -24.71
C ILE A 18 7.67 -2.49 -24.95
N ARG A 19 8.66 -2.04 -25.74
CA ARG A 19 9.87 -2.84 -26.03
C ARG A 19 10.65 -3.17 -24.76
N ARG A 20 10.81 -2.20 -23.84
CA ARG A 20 11.48 -2.43 -22.55
C ARG A 20 10.74 -3.47 -21.71
N ARG A 21 9.41 -3.41 -21.67
CA ARG A 21 8.58 -4.40 -20.96
C ARG A 21 8.70 -5.79 -21.58
N ALA A 22 8.60 -5.89 -22.91
CA ALA A 22 8.72 -7.16 -23.61
C ALA A 22 10.07 -7.85 -23.35
N ALA A 23 11.15 -7.07 -23.20
CA ALA A 23 12.47 -7.59 -22.86
C ALA A 23 12.60 -8.07 -21.40
N MET A 24 11.91 -7.44 -20.44
CA MET A 24 12.03 -7.78 -19.02
C MET A 24 11.01 -8.82 -18.55
N GLU A 25 9.79 -8.77 -19.09
CA GLU A 25 8.62 -9.51 -18.59
C GLU A 25 8.03 -10.46 -19.64
N GLY A 26 8.52 -10.39 -20.89
CA GLY A 26 8.02 -11.17 -22.02
C GLY A 26 6.95 -10.45 -22.85
N PRO A 27 6.71 -10.89 -24.09
CA PRO A 27 5.86 -10.17 -25.05
C PRO A 27 4.38 -10.12 -24.64
N ALA A 28 3.86 -11.18 -24.00
CA ALA A 28 2.48 -11.20 -23.50
C ALA A 28 2.28 -10.15 -22.40
N ALA A 29 3.13 -10.15 -21.38
CA ALA A 29 3.05 -9.21 -20.26
C ALA A 29 3.20 -7.74 -20.66
N ALA A 30 3.88 -7.45 -21.77
CA ALA A 30 4.04 -6.09 -22.28
C ALA A 30 2.73 -5.46 -22.78
N LEU A 31 1.76 -6.29 -23.19
CA LEU A 31 0.47 -5.87 -23.74
C LEU A 31 -0.68 -6.01 -22.75
N GLU A 32 -0.50 -6.77 -21.67
CA GLU A 32 -1.52 -6.90 -20.62
C GLU A 32 -1.79 -5.57 -19.90
N PRO A 33 -3.07 -5.21 -19.65
CA PRO A 33 -3.42 -4.05 -18.85
C PRO A 33 -2.81 -4.15 -17.44
N ARG A 34 -2.03 -3.12 -17.05
CA ARG A 34 -1.46 -3.03 -15.71
C ARG A 34 -2.28 -2.12 -14.81
N SER A 35 -2.12 -2.33 -13.51
CA SER A 35 -2.63 -1.42 -12.50
C SER A 35 -2.18 0.00 -12.79
N ARG A 36 -3.15 0.93 -12.80
CA ARG A 36 -2.89 2.38 -12.85
C ARG A 36 -2.65 2.98 -11.47
N ARG A 37 -2.68 2.15 -10.42
CA ARG A 37 -2.45 2.60 -9.04
C ARG A 37 -0.97 2.94 -8.86
N PRO A 38 -0.64 4.05 -8.19
CA PRO A 38 0.75 4.34 -7.83
C PRO A 38 1.34 3.19 -6.99
N ASN A 39 2.59 2.84 -7.30
CA ASN A 39 3.33 1.78 -6.59
C ASN A 39 3.55 2.11 -5.10
N HIS A 40 3.67 3.39 -4.78
CA HIS A 40 3.85 3.89 -3.42
C HIS A 40 2.81 4.95 -3.10
N SER A 41 2.30 4.93 -1.86
CA SER A 41 1.42 5.97 -1.35
C SER A 41 2.16 6.73 -0.25
N PRO A 42 2.28 8.06 -0.29
CA PRO A 42 3.00 8.82 0.73
C PRO A 42 2.48 8.62 2.16
N GLY A 43 1.20 8.24 2.30
CA GLY A 43 0.57 7.95 3.59
C GLY A 43 0.63 6.48 4.01
N LYS A 44 1.46 5.65 3.37
CA LYS A 44 1.63 4.24 3.76
C LYS A 44 2.50 4.21 5.01
N LEU A 45 2.00 3.60 6.08
CA LEU A 45 2.81 3.36 7.28
C LEU A 45 3.93 2.37 6.93
N PRO A 46 5.14 2.53 7.50
CA PRO A 46 6.14 1.48 7.53
C PRO A 46 5.54 0.18 8.08
N GLU A 47 5.93 -0.94 7.49
CA GLU A 47 5.29 -2.23 7.75
C GLU A 47 5.49 -2.71 9.19
N ASP A 48 6.67 -2.42 9.76
CA ASP A 48 7.02 -2.63 11.16
C ASP A 48 6.11 -1.84 12.12
N ILE A 49 5.88 -0.55 11.84
CA ILE A 49 5.01 0.30 12.66
C ILE A 49 3.54 -0.13 12.53
N ALA A 50 3.12 -0.53 11.33
CA ALA A 50 1.78 -1.09 11.13
C ALA A 50 1.59 -2.39 11.93
N ALA A 51 2.60 -3.27 11.96
CA ALA A 51 2.57 -4.50 12.73
C ALA A 51 2.49 -4.24 14.24
N GLN A 52 3.29 -3.29 14.75
CA GLN A 52 3.24 -2.86 16.16
C GLN A 52 1.86 -2.30 16.53
N ALA A 53 1.28 -1.45 15.68
CA ALA A 53 -0.06 -0.91 15.89
C ALA A 53 -1.13 -2.00 15.96
N VAL A 54 -1.04 -3.03 15.10
CA VAL A 54 -1.95 -4.19 15.13
C VAL A 54 -1.75 -5.02 16.41
N ALA A 55 -0.51 -5.20 16.88
CA ALA A 55 -0.23 -5.90 18.13
C ALA A 55 -0.83 -5.17 19.35
N VAL A 56 -0.68 -3.84 19.42
CA VAL A 56 -1.30 -3.04 20.48
C VAL A 56 -2.83 -3.10 20.40
N TRP A 57 -3.40 -3.00 19.21
CA TRP A 57 -4.84 -3.15 18.99
C TRP A 57 -5.36 -4.51 19.50
N ALA A 58 -4.67 -5.60 19.16
CA ALA A 58 -5.04 -6.95 19.60
C ALA A 58 -4.91 -7.11 21.13
N ALA A 59 -3.88 -6.52 21.75
CA ALA A 59 -3.71 -6.56 23.19
C ALA A 59 -4.81 -5.79 23.93
N LEU A 60 -5.25 -4.64 23.39
CA LEU A 60 -6.39 -3.88 23.93
C LEU A 60 -7.70 -4.68 23.81
N GLU A 61 -7.94 -5.30 22.65
CA GLU A 61 -9.10 -6.17 22.41
C GLU A 61 -9.13 -7.36 23.39
N GLN A 62 -8.00 -8.05 23.59
CA GLN A 62 -7.88 -9.16 24.54
C GLN A 62 -8.10 -8.74 25.99
N SER A 63 -7.73 -7.51 26.34
CA SER A 63 -7.91 -6.96 27.68
C SER A 63 -9.34 -6.45 27.92
N GLY A 64 -10.23 -6.50 26.92
CA GLY A 64 -11.58 -5.95 27.00
C GLY A 64 -11.61 -4.43 27.11
N LEU A 65 -10.53 -3.74 26.71
CA LEU A 65 -10.42 -2.29 26.72
C LEU A 65 -10.89 -1.71 25.38
N ASP A 66 -11.14 -0.39 25.36
CA ASP A 66 -11.39 0.30 24.09
C ASP A 66 -10.20 0.13 23.15
N HIS A 67 -10.46 -0.51 22.01
CA HIS A 67 -9.47 -0.81 20.98
C HIS A 67 -9.74 0.05 19.73
N GLY A 68 -10.23 1.28 19.94
CA GLY A 68 -10.36 2.28 18.89
C GLY A 68 -8.98 2.83 18.45
N PRO A 69 -8.89 3.45 17.26
CA PRO A 69 -7.63 4.05 16.78
C PRO A 69 -7.05 5.13 17.71
N ILE A 70 -7.89 5.83 18.47
CA ILE A 70 -7.45 6.81 19.48
C ILE A 70 -6.77 6.10 20.65
N SER A 71 -7.41 5.05 21.19
CA SER A 71 -6.86 4.27 22.29
C SER A 71 -5.58 3.54 21.92
N VAL A 72 -5.47 3.06 20.68
CA VAL A 72 -4.21 2.50 20.14
C VAL A 72 -3.12 3.57 20.09
N HIS A 73 -3.43 4.78 19.58
CA HIS A 73 -2.47 5.89 19.54
C HIS A 73 -1.96 6.25 20.94
N GLU A 74 -2.86 6.44 21.90
CA GLU A 74 -2.52 6.75 23.28
C GLU A 74 -1.71 5.64 23.93
N LYS A 75 -2.06 4.37 23.67
CA LYS A 75 -1.31 3.24 24.21
C LYS A 75 0.09 3.14 23.62
N MET A 76 0.26 3.33 22.31
CA MET A 76 1.58 3.36 21.67
C MET A 76 2.45 4.50 22.23
N ARG A 77 1.85 5.69 22.42
CA ARG A 77 2.52 6.83 23.05
C ARG A 77 2.93 6.52 24.49
N ALA A 78 2.03 5.95 25.29
CA ALA A 78 2.29 5.60 26.68
C ALA A 78 3.39 4.53 26.84
N LEU A 79 3.55 3.66 25.84
CA LEU A 79 4.62 2.65 25.79
C LEU A 79 5.95 3.20 25.26
N GLY A 80 6.03 4.48 24.91
CA GLY A 80 7.24 5.12 24.39
C GLY A 80 7.68 4.58 23.03
N MET A 81 6.74 4.07 22.22
CA MET A 81 7.04 3.61 20.87
C MET A 81 7.34 4.81 19.95
N GLU A 82 8.36 4.72 19.10
CA GLU A 82 8.69 5.77 18.14
C GLU A 82 8.98 5.15 16.75
N PRO A 83 8.36 5.66 15.67
CA PRO A 83 7.35 6.72 15.63
C PRO A 83 5.95 6.27 16.07
N VAL A 84 5.24 7.15 16.79
CA VAL A 84 3.81 6.97 17.04
C VAL A 84 3.01 7.43 15.82
N PRO A 85 2.30 6.54 15.11
CA PRO A 85 1.51 6.93 13.95
C PRO A 85 0.29 7.76 14.34
N SER A 86 -0.11 8.68 13.46
CA SER A 86 -1.31 9.49 13.69
C SER A 86 -2.57 8.64 13.74
N THR A 87 -3.57 9.09 14.51
CA THR A 87 -4.89 8.44 14.62
C THR A 87 -5.53 8.20 13.25
N ALA A 88 -5.41 9.13 12.31
CA ALA A 88 -5.91 8.98 10.93
C ALA A 88 -5.21 7.84 10.16
N SER A 89 -3.92 7.63 10.38
CA SER A 89 -3.17 6.53 9.77
C SER A 89 -3.61 5.18 10.35
N LEU A 90 -3.82 5.14 11.67
CA LEU A 90 -4.35 3.97 12.38
C LEU A 90 -5.76 3.61 11.89
N VAL A 91 -6.64 4.59 11.67
CA VAL A 91 -7.98 4.34 11.09
C VAL A 91 -7.88 3.59 9.75
N LYS A 92 -7.02 4.06 8.84
CA LYS A 92 -6.85 3.45 7.50
C LYS A 92 -6.32 2.01 7.59
N HIS A 93 -5.35 1.76 8.46
CA HIS A 93 -4.75 0.43 8.61
C HIS A 93 -5.65 -0.53 9.40
N LEU A 94 -6.14 -0.13 10.57
CA LEU A 94 -6.97 -0.99 11.43
C LEU A 94 -8.34 -1.29 10.83
N SER A 95 -8.94 -0.38 10.05
CA SER A 95 -10.19 -0.67 9.33
C SER A 95 -10.04 -1.79 8.30
N THR A 96 -8.85 -1.93 7.70
CA THR A 96 -8.54 -3.02 6.78
C THR A 96 -8.45 -4.35 7.52
N HIS A 97 -7.85 -4.37 8.72
CA HIS A 97 -7.74 -5.58 9.54
C HIS A 97 -9.07 -5.99 10.17
N ARG A 98 -9.89 -5.04 10.63
CA ARG A 98 -11.21 -5.31 11.21
C ARG A 98 -12.14 -6.02 10.21
N LYS A 99 -12.09 -5.64 8.93
CA LYS A 99 -12.87 -6.32 7.86
C LYS A 99 -12.40 -7.74 7.54
N ARG A 100 -11.12 -8.07 7.78
CA ARG A 100 -10.56 -9.41 7.53
C ARG A 100 -10.82 -10.41 8.66
N LYS A 101 -11.11 -9.91 9.87
CA LYS A 101 -11.31 -10.72 11.08
C LYS A 101 -12.79 -11.06 11.35
N GLN A 102 -13.70 -10.57 10.51
CA GLN A 102 -15.13 -10.80 10.62
C GLN A 102 -15.48 -12.04 9.75
N PRO A 103 -16.09 -13.11 10.33
CA PRO A 103 -16.44 -14.32 9.60
C PRO A 103 -17.46 -14.07 8.49
#